data_AF-A0A059BTR0-F1
#
_entry.id   AF-A0A059BTR0-F1
#
_cell.length_a   1.000
_cell.length_b   1.000
_cell.length_c   1.000
_cell.angle_alpha   90.00
_cell.angle_beta   90.00
_cell.angle_gamma   90.00
#
_symmetry.space_group_name_H-M   'P 1'
#
loop_
_entity.id
_entity.type
_entity.pdbx_description
1 polymer ?
#
loop_
_entity_poly.entity_id
_entity_poly.type
_entity_poly.pdbx_seq_one_letter_code
_entity_poly.pdbx_strand_id
1 'polypeptide(L)' 'MSAGGAFGGNRGLRPVPPEKGVFPLDHMHECDLEKKDYLNCLKSSSHQSEKCRQFSKKYLECRMA' A
#
# COMPACT_ATOMS: atom_id res chain seq x y z
N MET A 1 42.45 -7.83 -11.90
CA MET A 1 41.70 -8.74 -12.78
C MET A 1 40.73 -9.53 -11.91
N SER A 2 39.43 -9.26 -11.98
CA SER A 2 38.39 -10.11 -11.38
C SER A 2 37.29 -10.26 -12.43
N ALA A 3 37.20 -11.47 -12.97
CA ALA A 3 36.37 -11.83 -14.10
C ALA A 3 34.98 -12.30 -13.64
N GLY A 4 33.94 -11.77 -14.29
CA GLY A 4 32.89 -12.52 -14.98
C GLY A 4 31.98 -13.51 -14.24
N GLY A 5 30.67 -13.28 -14.38
CA GLY A 5 29.57 -14.27 -14.25
C GLY A 5 28.45 -13.78 -13.33
N ALA A 6 27.34 -13.15 -13.75
CA ALA A 6 26.44 -13.38 -14.88
C ALA A 6 25.83 -14.80 -14.89
N PHE A 7 24.67 -14.94 -14.23
CA PHE A 7 23.65 -15.99 -14.35
C PHE A 7 24.01 -17.42 -13.89
N GLY A 8 23.24 -17.96 -12.92
CA GLY A 8 23.07 -19.43 -12.81
C GLY A 8 23.17 -20.07 -11.42
N GLY A 9 22.13 -19.91 -10.59
CA GLY A 9 21.55 -20.99 -9.78
C GLY A 9 22.32 -21.59 -8.58
N ASN A 10 21.77 -21.36 -7.37
CA ASN A 10 21.43 -22.44 -6.44
C ASN A 10 20.25 -22.02 -5.54
N ARG A 11 19.10 -22.70 -5.74
CA ARG A 11 17.82 -22.50 -5.03
C ARG A 11 17.93 -23.00 -3.57
N GLY A 12 18.64 -22.26 -2.71
CA GLY A 12 19.02 -22.74 -1.37
C GLY A 12 18.52 -21.95 -0.17
N LEU A 13 18.06 -20.72 -0.34
CA LEU A 13 17.38 -19.95 0.70
C LEU A 13 16.27 -19.23 -0.03
N ARG A 14 15.01 -19.59 0.19
CA ARG A 14 13.91 -18.67 -0.14
C ARG A 14 14.31 -17.37 0.58
N PRO A 15 14.62 -16.27 -0.13
CA PRO A 15 14.71 -14.99 0.55
C PRO A 15 13.35 -14.87 1.22
N VAL A 16 13.29 -14.97 2.55
CA VAL A 16 12.08 -14.59 3.27
C VAL A 16 11.87 -13.16 2.79
N PRO A 17 10.80 -12.89 2.02
CA PRO A 17 10.54 -11.53 1.61
C PRO A 17 10.54 -10.74 2.91
N PRO A 18 11.34 -9.67 3.04
CA PRO A 18 11.30 -8.85 4.25
C PRO A 18 9.84 -8.57 4.51
N GLU A 19 9.34 -8.99 5.69
CA GLU A 19 7.92 -9.11 5.99
C GLU A 19 7.20 -7.91 5.42
N LYS A 20 6.56 -8.15 4.27
CA LYS A 20 5.96 -7.18 3.36
C LYS A 20 6.31 -5.77 3.74
N GLY A 21 7.37 -5.20 3.17
CA GLY A 21 7.73 -3.80 3.33
C GLY A 21 6.49 -2.95 3.61
N VAL A 22 6.23 -2.74 4.90
CA VAL A 22 5.36 -1.68 5.38
C VAL A 22 6.24 -0.52 5.02
N PHE A 23 6.07 -0.06 3.78
CA PHE A 23 6.47 1.26 3.43
C PHE A 23 5.84 2.10 4.53
N PRO A 24 6.62 2.74 5.41
CA PRO A 24 6.09 3.43 6.58
C PRO A 24 5.41 4.68 6.05
N LEU A 25 4.20 4.47 5.57
CA LEU A 25 3.36 5.41 4.87
C LEU A 25 2.20 5.77 5.81
N ASP A 26 2.21 5.26 7.05
CA ASP A 26 1.24 5.49 8.11
C ASP A 26 1.82 5.04 9.46
N HIS A 27 2.48 5.93 10.20
CA HIS A 27 2.99 5.62 11.55
C HIS A 27 2.00 6.07 12.65
N MET A 28 0.89 6.72 12.31
CA MET A 28 0.02 7.36 13.33
C MET A 28 -1.48 7.11 13.19
N HIS A 29 -1.99 6.38 12.18
CA HIS A 29 -3.44 6.13 12.01
C HIS A 29 -4.30 7.41 12.04
N GLU A 30 -3.70 8.59 11.78
CA GLU A 30 -4.37 9.88 11.93
C GLU A 30 -5.56 10.02 10.98
N CYS A 31 -5.54 9.26 9.87
CA CYS A 31 -6.53 9.29 8.79
C CYS A 31 -7.51 8.10 8.79
N ASP A 32 -7.60 7.35 9.89
CA ASP A 32 -8.51 6.19 9.98
C ASP A 32 -10.00 6.59 9.90
N LEU A 33 -10.35 7.83 10.25
CA LEU A 33 -11.72 8.34 10.15
C LEU A 33 -12.13 8.48 8.67
N GLU A 34 -11.32 9.17 7.88
CA GLU A 34 -11.52 9.39 6.45
C GLU A 34 -11.48 8.07 5.67
N LYS A 35 -10.61 7.14 6.09
CA LYS A 35 -10.57 5.77 5.57
C LYS A 35 -11.88 5.03 5.83
N LYS A 36 -12.41 5.09 7.05
CA LYS A 36 -13.69 4.46 7.40
C LYS A 36 -14.82 5.05 6.58
N ASP A 37 -14.87 6.36 6.41
CA ASP A 37 -15.87 7.02 5.58
C ASP A 37 -15.77 6.60 4.10
N TYR A 38 -14.56 6.53 3.55
CA TYR A 38 -14.35 6.02 2.20
C TYR A 38 -14.81 4.57 2.05
N LEU A 39 -14.46 3.69 3.00
CA LEU A 39 -14.90 2.30 3.00
C LEU A 39 -16.41 2.15 3.17
N ASN A 40 -17.04 2.97 4.01
CA ASN A 40 -18.49 2.99 4.19
C ASN A 40 -19.19 3.45 2.90
N CYS A 41 -18.65 4.47 2.23
CA CYS A 41 -19.14 4.91 0.94
C CYS A 41 -19.00 3.82 -0.14
N LEU A 42 -17.88 3.09 -0.17
CA LEU A 42 -17.70 1.98 -1.10
C LEU A 42 -18.71 0.86 -0.84
N LYS A 43 -18.98 0.54 0.43
CA LYS A 43 -19.98 -0.48 0.80
C LYS A 43 -21.39 -0.07 0.36
N SER A 44 -21.77 1.20 0.55
CA SER A 44 -23.10 1.68 0.14
C SER A 44 -23.23 1.85 -1.38
N SER A 45 -22.12 2.13 -2.07
CA SER A 45 -22.09 2.43 -3.51
C SER A 45 -21.71 1.23 -4.38
N SER A 46 -21.76 0.00 -3.85
CA SER A 46 -21.37 -1.23 -4.57
C SER A 46 -19.97 -1.14 -5.19
N HIS A 47 -19.00 -0.64 -4.41
CA HIS A 47 -17.61 -0.43 -4.78
C HIS A 47 -17.37 0.54 -5.96
N GLN A 48 -18.33 1.44 -6.23
CA GLN A 48 -18.14 2.51 -7.22
C GLN A 48 -17.30 3.65 -6.64
N SER A 49 -16.00 3.63 -6.95
CA SER A 49 -15.02 4.65 -6.54
C SER A 49 -15.36 6.06 -7.02
N GLU A 50 -16.01 6.19 -8.18
CA GLU A 50 -16.45 7.46 -8.77
C GLU A 50 -17.36 8.27 -7.83
N LYS A 51 -18.30 7.58 -7.15
CA LYS A 51 -19.24 8.22 -6.21
C LYS A 51 -18.58 8.60 -4.88
N CYS A 52 -17.49 7.92 -4.53
CA CYS A 52 -16.75 8.11 -3.29
C CYS A 52 -15.52 9.01 -3.44
N ARG A 53 -15.40 9.73 -4.57
CA ARG A 53 -14.24 10.56 -4.92
C ARG A 53 -13.99 11.70 -3.93
N GLN A 54 -15.03 12.19 -3.26
CA GLN A 54 -14.90 13.20 -2.21
C GLN A 54 -14.22 12.63 -0.95
N PHE A 55 -14.54 11.39 -0.58
CA PHE A 55 -13.93 10.71 0.57
C PHE A 55 -12.51 10.23 0.26
N SER A 56 -12.26 9.78 -0.97
CA SER A 56 -10.90 9.41 -1.39
C SER A 56 -9.96 10.62 -1.42
N LYS A 57 -10.45 11.79 -1.85
CA LYS A 57 -9.67 13.03 -1.78
C LYS A 57 -9.27 13.37 -0.35
N LYS A 58 -10.22 13.39 0.59
CA LYS A 58 -9.94 13.65 2.01
C LYS A 58 -8.95 12.65 2.62
N TYR A 59 -9.13 11.37 2.32
CA TYR A 59 -8.23 10.31 2.78
C TYR A 59 -6.81 10.47 2.23
N LEU A 60 -6.66 10.89 0.97
CA LEU A 60 -5.36 11.13 0.35
C LEU A 60 -4.70 12.43 0.85
N GLU A 61 -5.48 13.49 1.08
CA GLU A 61 -4.99 14.74 1.68
C GLU A 61 -4.43 14.49 3.08
N CYS A 62 -5.11 13.66 3.88
CA CYS A 62 -4.64 13.30 5.20
C CYS A 62 -3.39 12.38 5.14
N ARG A 63 -3.32 11.42 4.19
CA ARG A 63 -2.17 10.51 4.07
C ARG A 63 -0.91 11.10 3.42
N MET A 64 -1.03 12.22 2.72
CA MET A 64 0.08 12.86 2.00
C MET A 64 0.44 14.24 2.56
N ALA A 65 0.01 14.54 3.79
CA ALA A 65 0.44 15.72 4.55
C ALA A 65 1.92 15.60 4.97
#